data_AF-A0AAE5H630-F1
#
_entry.id   AF-A0AAE5H630-F1
#
_cell.length_a   1.000
_cell.length_b   1.000
_cell.length_c   1.000
_cell.angle_alpha   90.00
_cell.angle_beta   90.00
_cell.angle_gamma   90.00
#
_symmetry.space_group_name_H-M   'P 1'
#
loop_
_entity.id
_entity.type
_entity.pdbx_description
1 polymer ?
#
loop_
_entity_poly.entity_id
_entity_poly.type
_entity_poly.pdbx_seq_one_letter_code
_entity_poly.pdbx_strand_id
1 'polypeptide(L)'
;MFEELDGVLDDFHCEDGKEIYVDILPQPSNKPLKVIENVYKECEEIIGFGYIPIGDFNGWGPLCFDVYNSYKLVWLDHEEYYSCETREELEELGETILDNFKEFLECFFAGVTHNC
;
A
#
# COMPACT_ATOMS: atom_id res chain seq x y z
N MET A 1 -15.27 -2.86 14.48
CA MET A 1 -14.36 -3.50 13.51
C MET A 1 -13.61 -2.34 12.88
N PHE A 2 -12.29 -2.41 12.75
CA PHE A 2 -11.53 -1.32 12.15
C PHE A 2 -11.89 -1.22 10.67
N GLU A 3 -12.14 0.00 10.19
CA GLU A 3 -12.43 0.29 8.78
C GLU A 3 -11.17 0.83 8.07
N GLU A 4 -10.24 1.38 8.83
CA GLU A 4 -8.96 1.93 8.39
C GLU A 4 -7.87 1.69 9.45
N LEU A 5 -6.61 1.76 9.04
CA LEU A 5 -5.44 1.86 9.89
C LEU A 5 -4.76 3.20 9.65
N ASP A 6 -4.49 3.93 10.73
CA ASP A 6 -3.86 5.25 10.69
C ASP A 6 -2.36 5.15 11.00
N GLY A 7 -1.54 5.79 10.18
CA GLY A 7 -0.10 5.92 10.35
C GLY A 7 0.36 7.35 10.19
N VAL A 8 1.57 7.65 10.66
CA VAL A 8 2.19 8.99 10.53
C VAL A 8 3.63 8.84 10.04
N LEU A 9 3.98 9.62 9.03
CA LEU A 9 5.33 9.73 8.47
C LEU A 9 5.90 11.12 8.73
N ASP A 10 7.20 11.20 9.00
CA ASP A 10 8.00 12.42 9.02
C ASP A 10 8.96 12.42 7.81
N ASP A 11 9.44 13.61 7.42
CA ASP A 11 10.33 13.83 6.28
C ASP A 11 9.80 13.36 4.89
N PHE A 12 8.54 12.93 4.77
CA PHE A 12 7.93 12.50 3.50
C PHE A 12 7.74 13.69 2.55
N HIS A 13 8.49 13.74 1.44
CA HIS A 13 8.55 14.91 0.54
C HIS A 13 8.85 16.24 1.25
N CYS A 14 9.70 16.22 2.28
CA CYS A 14 10.00 17.38 3.14
C CYS A 14 8.80 17.89 3.98
N GLU A 15 7.79 17.06 4.19
CA GLU A 15 6.66 17.32 5.08
C GLU A 15 6.75 16.41 6.32
N ASP A 16 6.60 16.99 7.51
CA ASP A 16 6.48 16.27 8.78
C ASP A 16 5.02 16.02 9.13
N GLY A 17 4.76 14.94 9.88
CA GLY A 17 3.43 14.60 10.36
C GLY A 17 2.43 14.25 9.25
N LYS A 18 2.91 13.65 8.15
CA LYS A 18 2.06 13.21 7.06
C LYS A 18 1.22 12.01 7.51
N GLU A 19 -0.09 12.20 7.57
CA GLU A 19 -1.04 11.13 7.86
C GLU A 19 -1.21 10.21 6.65
N ILE A 20 -1.09 8.91 6.91
CA ILE A 20 -1.26 7.85 5.92
C ILE A 20 -2.30 6.86 6.40
N TYR A 21 -3.09 6.34 5.47
CA TYR A 21 -4.24 5.51 5.78
C TYR A 21 -4.19 4.22 4.97
N VAL A 22 -4.53 3.10 5.60
CA VAL A 22 -4.68 1.81 4.92
C VAL A 22 -6.08 1.27 5.14
N ASP A 23 -6.81 1.08 4.04
CA ASP A 23 -8.19 0.62 4.07
C ASP A 23 -8.32 -0.83 4.52
N ILE A 24 -9.19 -1.08 5.50
CA ILE A 24 -9.62 -2.43 5.86
C ILE A 24 -10.93 -2.71 5.14
N LEU A 25 -10.81 -3.34 3.97
CA LEU A 25 -11.95 -3.66 3.11
C LEU A 25 -13.01 -4.50 3.86
N PRO A 26 -14.20 -3.96 4.15
CA PRO A 26 -15.22 -4.67 4.92
C PRO A 26 -15.76 -5.86 4.12
N GLN A 27 -15.76 -7.05 4.73
CA GLN A 27 -16.24 -8.27 4.07
C GLN A 27 -17.68 -8.60 4.48
N PRO A 28 -18.59 -8.87 3.53
CA PRO A 28 -19.94 -9.28 3.86
C PRO A 28 -19.94 -10.70 4.44
N SER A 29 -20.70 -10.92 5.52
CA SER A 29 -20.73 -12.21 6.24
C SER A 29 -21.26 -13.38 5.39
N ASN A 30 -22.12 -13.10 4.42
CA ASN A 30 -22.72 -14.11 3.54
C ASN A 30 -21.87 -14.45 2.31
N LYS A 31 -20.82 -13.67 2.04
CA LYS A 31 -19.88 -13.84 0.92
C LYS A 31 -18.49 -13.37 1.36
N PRO A 32 -17.86 -14.08 2.31
CA PRO A 32 -16.54 -13.71 2.81
C PRO A 32 -15.56 -13.62 1.63
N LEU A 33 -14.68 -12.61 1.66
CA LEU A 33 -13.66 -12.32 0.64
C LEU A 33 -14.17 -11.74 -0.68
N LYS A 34 -15.47 -11.57 -0.90
CA LYS A 34 -15.99 -11.09 -2.19
C LYS A 34 -15.47 -9.70 -2.58
N VAL A 35 -15.24 -8.83 -1.59
CA VAL A 35 -14.73 -7.48 -1.84
C VAL A 35 -13.25 -7.53 -2.18
N ILE A 36 -12.45 -8.29 -1.40
CA ILE A 36 -11.02 -8.49 -1.71
C ILE A 36 -10.84 -9.15 -3.08
N GLU A 37 -11.67 -10.13 -3.43
CA GLU A 37 -11.63 -10.79 -4.74
C GLU A 37 -11.88 -9.80 -5.89
N ASN A 38 -12.77 -8.83 -5.69
CA ASN A 38 -13.04 -7.81 -6.72
C ASN A 38 -11.85 -6.85 -6.86
N VAL A 39 -11.31 -6.36 -5.74
CA VAL A 39 -10.11 -5.49 -5.76
C VAL A 39 -8.94 -6.21 -6.43
N TYR A 40 -8.69 -7.47 -6.09
CA TYR A 40 -7.57 -8.22 -6.68
C TYR A 40 -7.77 -8.52 -8.16
N LYS A 41 -9.01 -8.57 -8.66
CA LYS A 41 -9.26 -8.67 -10.11
C LYS A 41 -8.96 -7.37 -10.83
N GLU A 42 -9.25 -6.23 -10.20
CA GLU A 42 -8.94 -4.91 -10.76
C GLU A 42 -7.43 -4.62 -10.73
N CYS A 43 -6.70 -5.30 -9.85
CA CYS A 43 -5.25 -5.19 -9.69
C CYS A 43 -4.47 -6.42 -10.19
N GLU A 44 -5.04 -7.24 -11.08
CA GLU A 44 -4.45 -8.52 -11.49
C GLU A 44 -3.02 -8.37 -12.05
N GLU A 45 -2.76 -7.28 -12.76
CA GLU A 45 -1.46 -6.97 -13.37
C GLU A 45 -0.37 -6.70 -12.32
N ILE A 46 -0.59 -5.74 -11.42
CA ILE A 46 0.41 -5.42 -10.36
C ILE A 46 0.60 -6.59 -9.39
N ILE A 47 -0.45 -7.38 -9.14
CA ILE A 47 -0.34 -8.63 -8.38
C ILE A 47 0.55 -9.63 -9.13
N GLY A 48 0.40 -9.70 -10.45
CA GLY A 48 1.28 -10.48 -11.33
C GLY A 48 2.76 -10.07 -11.22
N PHE A 49 3.03 -8.78 -11.00
CA PHE A 49 4.38 -8.26 -10.73
C PHE A 49 4.88 -8.48 -9.29
N GLY A 50 4.03 -8.99 -8.39
CA GLY A 50 4.37 -9.24 -6.99
C GLY A 50 3.99 -8.14 -6.02
N TYR A 51 3.13 -7.21 -6.41
CA TYR A 51 2.64 -6.13 -5.57
C TYR A 51 1.24 -6.45 -5.06
N ILE A 52 1.10 -6.59 -3.74
CA ILE A 52 -0.20 -6.87 -3.10
C ILE A 52 -0.83 -5.53 -2.70
N PRO A 53 -1.90 -5.05 -3.35
CA PRO A 53 -2.58 -3.84 -2.94
C PRO A 53 -3.26 -4.07 -1.57
N ILE A 54 -3.04 -3.14 -0.65
CA ILE A 54 -3.60 -3.19 0.70
C ILE A 54 -4.43 -1.96 1.06
N GLY A 55 -4.38 -0.91 0.25
CA GLY A 55 -5.09 0.33 0.48
C GLY A 55 -4.78 1.33 -0.62
N ASP A 56 -5.14 2.58 -0.39
CA ASP A 56 -4.97 3.68 -1.32
C ASP A 56 -4.43 4.91 -0.57
N PHE A 57 -3.55 5.67 -1.23
CA PHE A 57 -2.94 6.85 -0.65
C PHE A 57 -3.76 8.10 -0.99
N ASN A 58 -4.88 8.32 -0.28
CA ASN A 58 -5.73 9.51 -0.46
C ASN A 58 -6.21 9.78 -1.91
N GLY A 59 -6.42 8.72 -2.69
CA GLY A 59 -6.84 8.73 -4.09
C GLY A 59 -5.69 8.87 -5.09
N TRP A 60 -4.44 8.90 -4.63
CA TRP A 60 -3.25 9.15 -5.47
C TRP A 60 -2.63 7.86 -5.98
N GLY A 61 -3.18 6.71 -5.59
CA GLY A 61 -2.77 5.41 -6.08
C GLY A 61 -2.60 4.38 -4.97
N PRO A 62 -2.46 3.10 -5.36
CA PRO A 62 -2.50 2.01 -4.42
C PRO A 62 -1.24 1.97 -3.55
N LEU A 63 -1.46 1.69 -2.27
CA LEU A 63 -0.42 1.23 -1.36
C LEU A 63 -0.31 -0.28 -1.48
N CYS A 64 0.91 -0.76 -1.76
CA CYS A 64 1.18 -2.15 -2.06
C CYS A 64 2.31 -2.72 -1.20
N PHE A 65 2.21 -3.99 -0.83
CA PHE A 65 3.38 -4.74 -0.36
C PHE A 65 4.14 -5.34 -1.54
N ASP A 66 5.44 -5.05 -1.64
CA ASP A 66 6.34 -5.75 -2.56
C ASP A 66 6.82 -7.06 -1.94
N VAL A 67 6.28 -8.19 -2.41
CA VAL A 67 6.56 -9.52 -1.84
C VAL A 67 8.00 -9.99 -2.09
N TYR A 68 8.71 -9.38 -3.03
CA TYR A 68 10.07 -9.75 -3.39
C TYR A 68 11.13 -8.89 -2.69
N ASN A 69 10.74 -7.70 -2.22
CA ASN A 69 11.63 -6.78 -1.51
C ASN A 69 11.23 -6.63 -0.04
N SER A 70 11.37 -7.69 0.76
CA SER A 70 11.14 -7.69 2.22
C SER A 70 9.76 -7.20 2.68
N TYR A 71 8.74 -7.28 1.80
CA TYR A 71 7.41 -6.72 2.07
C TYR A 71 7.49 -5.22 2.40
N LYS A 72 8.33 -4.48 1.66
CA LYS A 72 8.28 -3.02 1.64
C LYS A 72 6.86 -2.55 1.36
N LEU A 73 6.43 -1.51 2.07
CA LEU A 73 5.23 -0.79 1.71
C LEU A 73 5.62 0.23 0.64
N VAL A 74 5.03 0.13 -0.54
CA VAL A 74 5.34 0.95 -1.71
C VAL A 74 4.05 1.64 -2.14
N TRP A 75 4.13 2.94 -2.39
CA TRP A 75 3.08 3.69 -3.06
C TRP A 75 3.36 3.69 -4.56
N LEU A 76 2.34 3.37 -5.35
CA LEU A 76 2.39 3.45 -6.80
C LEU A 76 1.53 4.63 -7.26
N ASP A 77 2.15 5.64 -7.86
CA ASP A 77 1.42 6.81 -8.36
C ASP A 77 0.46 6.41 -9.48
N HIS A 78 -0.83 6.71 -9.29
CA HIS A 78 -1.92 6.40 -10.22
C HIS A 78 -1.73 7.03 -11.61
N GLU A 79 -0.95 8.09 -11.77
CA GLU A 79 -0.67 8.68 -13.08
C GLU A 79 0.38 7.87 -13.86
N GLU A 80 1.25 7.14 -13.17
CA GLU A 80 2.44 6.54 -13.76
C GLU A 80 2.33 5.01 -13.90
N TYR A 81 1.79 4.31 -12.90
CA TYR A 81 1.90 2.85 -12.85
C TYR A 81 1.05 2.12 -13.93
N TYR A 82 -0.04 2.71 -14.42
CA TYR A 82 -0.87 2.08 -15.48
C TYR A 82 -0.14 1.90 -16.81
N SER A 83 1.01 2.54 -16.99
CA SER A 83 1.82 2.42 -18.19
C SER A 83 2.90 1.34 -18.10
N CYS A 84 3.07 0.72 -16.93
CA CYS A 84 4.08 -0.31 -16.71
C CYS A 84 3.63 -1.64 -17.30
N GLU A 85 4.51 -2.27 -18.10
CA GLU A 85 4.30 -3.61 -18.64
C GLU A 85 5.17 -4.66 -17.93
N THR A 86 6.11 -4.21 -17.09
CA THR A 86 7.07 -5.06 -16.39
C THR A 86 7.19 -4.71 -14.91
N ARG A 87 7.67 -5.69 -14.12
CA ARG A 87 7.99 -5.49 -12.70
C ARG A 87 9.10 -4.46 -12.54
N GLU A 88 10.12 -4.51 -13.39
CA GLU A 88 11.28 -3.62 -13.32
C GLU A 88 10.89 -2.15 -13.50
N GLU A 89 9.98 -1.84 -14.43
CA GLU A 89 9.44 -0.48 -14.61
C GLU A 89 8.68 -0.02 -13.35
N LEU A 90 7.88 -0.92 -12.76
CA LEU A 90 7.13 -0.61 -11.55
C LEU A 90 8.03 -0.41 -10.32
N GLU A 91 9.15 -1.14 -10.25
CA GLU A 91 10.17 -1.00 -9.21
C GLU A 91 10.93 0.33 -9.29
N GLU A 92 11.12 0.88 -10.51
CA GLU A 92 11.74 2.19 -10.71
C GLU A 92 10.81 3.37 -10.37
N LEU A 93 9.49 3.19 -10.49
CA LEU A 93 8.49 4.23 -10.25
C LEU A 93 7.91 4.20 -8.83
N GLY A 94 7.87 3.02 -8.20
CA GLY A 94 7.28 2.86 -6.88
C GLY A 94 8.06 3.60 -5.80
N GLU A 95 7.37 4.45 -5.03
CA GLU A 95 7.96 5.14 -3.90
C GLU A 95 7.88 4.26 -2.65
N THR A 96 9.03 3.92 -2.06
CA THR A 96 9.05 3.15 -0.81
C THR A 96 8.62 4.04 0.36
N ILE A 97 7.55 3.63 1.04
CA ILE A 97 7.00 4.30 2.22
C ILE A 97 7.58 3.70 3.50
N LEU A 98 7.68 2.36 3.57
CA LEU A 98 8.27 1.63 4.69
C LEU A 98 9.15 0.50 4.16
N ASP A 99 10.29 0.27 4.79
CA ASP A 99 11.32 -0.62 4.27
C ASP A 99 11.01 -2.12 4.46
N ASN A 100 10.05 -2.44 5.32
CA ASN A 100 9.67 -3.82 5.62
C ASN A 100 8.35 -3.92 6.39
N PHE A 101 7.84 -5.15 6.51
CA PHE A 101 6.61 -5.43 7.25
C PHE A 101 6.68 -5.10 8.75
N LYS A 102 7.86 -5.10 9.37
CA LYS A 102 7.98 -4.78 10.80
C LYS A 102 7.67 -3.30 11.04
N GLU A 103 8.21 -2.42 10.20
CA GLU A 103 7.93 -0.98 10.26
C GLU A 103 6.46 -0.68 10.01
N PHE A 104 5.80 -1.42 9.11
CA PHE A 104 4.35 -1.37 8.95
C PHE A 104 3.61 -1.65 10.26
N LEU A 105 3.95 -2.74 10.94
CA LEU A 105 3.32 -3.06 12.23
C LEU A 105 3.61 -2.00 13.30
N GLU A 106 4.82 -1.47 13.33
CA GLU A 106 5.21 -0.42 14.29
C GLU A 106 4.46 0.90 14.02
N CYS A 107 4.34 1.30 12.76
CA CYS A 107 3.60 2.50 12.36
C CYS A 107 2.11 2.38 12.68
N PHE A 108 1.42 1.40 12.09
CA PHE A 108 -0.04 1.34 12.12
C PHE A 108 -0.65 0.71 13.38
N PHE A 109 0.11 -0.11 14.14
CA PHE A 109 -0.41 -0.78 15.33
C PHE A 109 0.26 -0.35 16.63
N ALA A 110 1.51 0.12 16.58
CA ALA A 110 2.20 0.65 17.76
C ALA A 110 2.24 2.19 17.79
N GLY A 111 1.80 2.88 16.73
CA GLY A 111 1.75 4.34 16.65
C GLY A 111 3.14 4.98 16.59
N VAL A 112 4.13 4.28 16.03
CA VAL A 112 5.48 4.80 15.85
C VAL A 112 5.53 5.67 14.60
N THR A 113 5.86 6.95 14.75
CA THR A 113 6.16 7.82 13.60
C THR A 113 7.43 7.34 12.91
N HIS A 114 7.36 7.18 11.59
CA HIS A 114 8.49 6.73 10.78
C HIS A 114 9.08 7.90 9.98
N ASN A 115 10.40 8.00 9.90
CA ASN A 115 11.08 9.00 9.09
C ASN A 115 11.42 8.38 7.73
N CYS A 116 10.92 9.01 6.66
CA CYS A 116 11.14 8.58 5.28
C CYS A 116 12.48 9.04 4.71
#